data_AF-A0A166LMS1-F1
#
_entry.id   AF-A0A166LMS1-F1
#
_cell.length_a   1.000
_cell.length_b   1.000
_cell.length_c   1.000
_cell.angle_alpha   90.00
_cell.angle_beta   90.00
_cell.angle_gamma   90.00
#
_symmetry.space_group_name_H-M   'P 1'
#
loop_
_entity.id
_entity.type
_entity.pdbx_description
1 polymer ?
#
loop_
_entity_poly.entity_id
_entity_poly.type
_entity_poly.pdbx_seq_one_letter_code
_entity_poly.pdbx_strand_id
1 'polypeptide(L)'
;MLHFGHIAPEFAKLTDQVLFDQVWQRTKQLSARERSLITIASLITQARPEPLLFHLKKANDNKVSHEELAEVITHLAFYAGWPSAAAASTQLQTLITEDN
;
A
#
# COMPACT_ATOMS: atom_id res chain seq x y z
N MET A 1 3.78 -10.42 -13.11
CA MET A 1 3.57 -11.87 -12.94
C MET A 1 3.78 -12.18 -11.47
N LEU A 2 2.71 -12.25 -10.67
CA LEU A 2 2.85 -12.47 -9.24
C LEU A 2 3.50 -13.82 -8.94
N HIS A 3 4.40 -13.81 -7.96
CA HIS A 3 5.32 -14.88 -7.55
C HIS A 3 4.63 -16.19 -7.14
N PHE A 4 3.29 -16.22 -7.08
CA PHE A 4 2.50 -17.33 -6.55
C PHE A 4 1.98 -18.32 -7.60
N GLY A 5 2.17 -18.08 -8.90
CA GLY A 5 1.55 -18.91 -9.95
C GLY A 5 1.87 -20.41 -9.86
N HIS A 6 3.03 -20.77 -9.29
CA HIS A 6 3.47 -22.15 -9.13
C HIS A 6 2.95 -22.84 -7.87
N ILE A 7 2.51 -22.09 -6.84
CA ILE A 7 1.99 -22.63 -5.57
C ILE A 7 0.48 -22.43 -5.39
N ALA A 8 -0.09 -21.38 -5.98
CA ALA A 8 -1.48 -20.97 -5.82
C ALA A 8 -1.96 -20.26 -7.11
N PRO A 9 -2.19 -21.02 -8.21
CA PRO A 9 -2.48 -20.45 -9.53
C PRO A 9 -3.77 -19.62 -9.56
N GLU A 10 -4.84 -20.08 -8.89
CA GLU A 10 -6.09 -19.32 -8.86
C GLU A 10 -5.95 -18.02 -8.06
N PHE A 11 -5.18 -18.03 -6.96
CA PHE A 11 -4.89 -16.82 -6.21
C PHE A 11 -4.12 -15.78 -7.04
N ALA A 12 -3.09 -16.23 -7.79
CA ALA A 12 -2.36 -15.35 -8.70
C ALA A 12 -3.28 -14.77 -9.78
N LYS A 13 -4.13 -15.61 -10.39
CA LYS A 13 -5.11 -15.19 -11.39
C LYS A 13 -6.11 -14.18 -10.85
N LEU A 14 -6.69 -14.39 -9.66
CA LEU A 14 -7.61 -13.44 -9.04
C LEU A 14 -6.92 -12.12 -8.70
N THR A 15 -5.67 -12.17 -8.26
CA THR A 15 -4.91 -10.97 -7.94
C THR A 15 -4.63 -10.14 -9.20
N ASP A 16 -4.23 -10.77 -10.30
CA ASP A 16 -4.00 -10.06 -11.56
C ASP A 16 -5.34 -9.56 -12.16
N GLN A 17 -6.27 -10.49 -12.42
CA GLN A 17 -7.46 -10.22 -13.25
C GLN A 17 -8.58 -9.50 -12.51
N VAL A 18 -8.79 -9.78 -11.23
CA VAL A 18 -9.90 -9.19 -10.46
C VAL A 18 -9.41 -8.01 -9.64
N LEU A 19 -8.35 -8.17 -8.86
CA LEU A 19 -7.87 -7.08 -8.03
C LEU A 19 -7.29 -5.95 -8.89
N PHE A 20 -6.22 -6.21 -9.65
CA PHE A 20 -5.49 -5.14 -10.34
C PHE A 20 -6.10 -4.69 -11.67
N ASP A 21 -6.57 -5.63 -12.51
CA ASP A 21 -7.15 -5.31 -13.82
C ASP A 21 -8.60 -4.81 -13.76
N GLN A 22 -9.31 -5.05 -12.64
CA GLN A 22 -10.70 -4.58 -12.47
C GLN A 22 -10.84 -3.62 -11.29
N VAL A 23 -10.69 -4.08 -10.04
CA VAL A 23 -11.02 -3.28 -8.85
C VAL A 23 -10.18 -2.00 -8.77
N TRP A 24 -8.87 -2.09 -9.01
CA TRP A 24 -7.97 -0.93 -9.00
C TRP A 24 -8.19 0.01 -10.19
N GLN A 25 -8.78 -0.46 -11.30
CA GLN A 25 -9.10 0.36 -12.47
C GLN A 25 -10.41 1.15 -12.33
N ARG A 26 -11.19 0.95 -11.26
CA ARG A 26 -12.46 1.68 -11.00
C ARG A 26 -12.21 3.11 -10.51
N THR A 27 -11.55 3.94 -11.30
CA THR A 27 -11.05 5.26 -10.88
C THR A 27 -12.07 6.40 -10.99
N LYS A 28 -13.26 6.14 -11.52
CA LYS A 28 -14.28 7.18 -11.76
C LYS A 28 -14.78 7.88 -10.48
N GLN A 29 -14.92 7.15 -9.37
CA GLN A 29 -15.40 7.70 -8.08
C GLN A 29 -14.31 7.80 -7.02
N LEU A 30 -13.27 6.97 -7.13
CA LEU A 30 -12.15 6.94 -6.20
C LEU A 30 -10.88 6.79 -7.02
N SER A 31 -10.11 7.86 -7.10
CA SER A 31 -8.89 7.96 -7.89
C SER A 31 -7.85 6.92 -7.48
N ALA A 32 -6.87 6.67 -8.34
CA ALA A 32 -5.76 5.77 -8.03
C ALA A 32 -4.98 6.25 -6.77
N ARG A 33 -4.84 7.58 -6.61
CA ARG A 33 -4.26 8.21 -5.42
C ARG A 33 -5.03 7.86 -4.15
N GLU A 34 -6.34 8.07 -4.14
CA GLU A 34 -7.20 7.78 -2.98
C GLU A 34 -7.26 6.28 -2.67
N ARG A 35 -7.26 5.43 -3.69
CA ARG A 35 -7.19 3.96 -3.54
C ARG A 35 -5.89 3.51 -2.88
N SER A 36 -4.77 4.10 -3.26
CA SER A 36 -3.49 3.84 -2.58
C SER A 36 -3.54 4.25 -1.12
N LEU A 37 -4.02 5.46 -0.82
CA LEU A 37 -4.12 5.98 0.55
C LEU A 37 -4.99 5.10 1.45
N ILE A 38 -6.20 4.72 1.00
CA ILE A 38 -7.09 3.90 1.82
C ILE A 38 -6.56 2.48 2.00
N THR A 39 -5.84 1.94 1.00
CA THR A 39 -5.19 0.62 1.12
C THR A 39 -4.07 0.67 2.15
N ILE A 40 -3.21 1.69 2.10
CA ILE A 40 -2.15 1.92 3.09
C ILE A 40 -2.75 2.07 4.50
N ALA A 41 -3.79 2.89 4.65
CA ALA A 41 -4.45 3.07 5.93
C ALA A 41 -5.04 1.76 6.47
N SER A 42 -5.64 0.94 5.60
CA SER A 42 -6.15 -0.38 5.95
C SER A 42 -5.04 -1.34 6.39
N LEU A 43 -3.86 -1.32 5.76
CA LEU A 43 -2.75 -2.19 6.12
C LEU A 43 -2.13 -1.80 7.47
N ILE A 44 -1.95 -0.50 7.70
CA ILE A 44 -1.42 0.03 8.96
C ILE A 44 -2.37 -0.27 10.12
N THR A 45 -3.67 -0.03 9.95
CA THR A 45 -4.69 -0.30 11.00
C THR A 45 -4.87 -1.78 11.30
N GLN A 46 -4.57 -2.68 10.36
CA GLN A 46 -4.57 -4.13 10.60
C GLN A 46 -3.25 -4.65 11.17
N ALA A 47 -2.26 -3.78 11.42
CA ALA A 47 -0.90 -4.16 11.82
C ALA A 47 -0.28 -5.22 10.89
N ARG A 48 -0.47 -5.06 9.57
CA ARG A 48 0.08 -5.93 8.50
C ARG A 48 1.08 -5.15 7.64
N PRO A 49 2.29 -4.87 8.14
CA PRO A 49 3.26 -4.04 7.42
C PRO A 49 3.98 -4.78 6.28
N GLU A 50 3.94 -6.11 6.20
CA GLU A 50 4.66 -6.90 5.19
C GLU A 50 4.32 -6.51 3.74
N PRO A 51 3.03 -6.38 3.35
CA PRO A 51 2.68 -5.90 2.01
C PRO A 51 2.82 -4.38 1.84
N LEU A 52 3.16 -3.63 2.90
CA LEU A 52 3.04 -2.17 2.90
C LEU A 52 4.02 -1.51 1.93
N LEU A 53 5.27 -1.99 1.82
CA LEU A 53 6.27 -1.42 0.91
C LEU A 53 5.79 -1.39 -0.55
N PHE A 54 5.14 -2.46 -1.01
CA PHE A 54 4.55 -2.51 -2.36
C PHE A 54 3.50 -1.42 -2.54
N HIS A 55 2.63 -1.22 -1.56
CA HIS A 55 1.57 -0.22 -1.64
C HIS A 55 2.07 1.22 -1.47
N LEU A 56 3.17 1.44 -0.72
CA LEU A 56 3.85 2.74 -0.64
C LEU A 56 4.46 3.11 -2.00
N LYS A 57 5.17 2.18 -2.66
CA LYS A 57 5.68 2.38 -4.04
C LYS A 57 4.55 2.72 -5.01
N LYS A 58 3.47 1.94 -4.98
CA LYS A 58 2.28 2.18 -5.81
C LYS A 58 1.60 3.52 -5.50
N ALA A 59 1.68 4.01 -4.26
CA ALA A 59 1.19 5.34 -3.91
C ALA A 59 2.06 6.45 -4.52
N ASN A 60 3.38 6.29 -4.52
CA ASN A 60 4.31 7.22 -5.17
C ASN A 60 4.07 7.27 -6.69
N ASP A 61 3.90 6.12 -7.35
CA ASP A 61 3.50 6.02 -8.75
C ASP A 61 2.19 6.79 -9.03
N ASN A 62 1.24 6.70 -8.08
CA ASN A 62 -0.05 7.38 -8.09
C ASN A 62 0.00 8.83 -7.56
N LYS A 63 1.19 9.43 -7.48
CA LYS A 63 1.43 10.84 -7.13
C LYS A 63 1.09 11.22 -5.69
N VAL A 64 1.26 10.29 -4.74
CA VAL A 64 1.32 10.60 -3.31
C VAL A 64 2.77 10.83 -2.93
N SER A 65 3.10 12.00 -2.38
CA SER A 65 4.47 12.33 -2.02
C SER A 65 4.93 11.59 -0.74
N HIS A 66 6.25 11.51 -0.51
CA HIS A 66 6.79 10.94 0.72
C HIS A 66 6.33 11.70 1.97
N GLU A 67 6.18 13.03 1.87
CA GLU A 67 5.66 13.88 2.94
C GLU A 67 4.19 13.54 3.25
N GLU A 68 3.36 13.37 2.22
CA GLU A 68 1.96 12.96 2.40
C GLU A 68 1.85 11.57 3.05
N LEU A 69 2.72 10.63 2.66
CA LEU A 69 2.77 9.29 3.27
C LEU A 69 3.21 9.34 4.74
N ALA A 70 4.20 10.19 5.07
CA ALA A 70 4.63 10.40 6.44
C ALA A 70 3.51 11.00 7.31
N GLU A 71 2.75 11.95 6.78
CA GLU A 71 1.58 12.52 7.47
C GLU A 71 0.48 11.49 7.70
N VAL A 72 0.19 10.61 6.72
CA VAL A 72 -0.78 9.51 6.88
C VAL A 72 -0.36 8.57 8.00
N ILE A 73 0.92 8.16 8.04
CA ILE A 73 1.44 7.27 9.10
C ILE A 73 1.34 7.95 10.47
N THR A 74 1.74 9.23 10.54
CA THR A 74 1.69 10.02 11.77
C THR A 74 0.27 10.17 12.29
N HIS A 75 -0.68 10.47 11.40
CA HIS A 75 -2.10 10.56 11.75
C HIS A 75 -2.64 9.23 12.27
N LEU A 76 -2.29 8.13 11.61
CA LEU A 76 -2.74 6.79 12.00
C LEU A 76 -2.09 6.28 13.28
N ALA A 77 -0.98 6.86 13.76
CA ALA A 77 -0.40 6.49 15.06
C ALA A 77 -1.41 6.65 16.22
N PHE A 78 -2.32 7.62 16.11
CA PHE A 78 -3.37 7.87 17.09
C PHE A 78 -4.54 6.88 17.01
N TYR A 79 -4.75 6.23 15.87
CA TYR A 79 -5.89 5.32 15.63
C TYR A 79 -5.50 3.84 15.56
N ALA A 80 -4.27 3.54 15.14
CA ALA A 80 -3.71 2.21 14.95
C ALA A 80 -2.61 1.86 15.98
N GLY A 81 -2.23 2.82 16.82
CA GLY A 81 -1.19 2.69 17.84
C GLY A 81 0.23 2.93 17.32
N TRP A 82 1.10 3.35 18.23
CA TRP A 82 2.50 3.68 17.94
C TRP A 82 3.30 2.53 17.31
N PRO A 83 3.17 1.26 17.74
CA PRO A 83 3.91 0.15 17.14
C PRO A 83 3.61 -0.04 15.65
N SER A 84 2.33 0.04 15.25
CA SER A 84 1.91 -0.09 13.85
C SER A 84 2.45 1.06 13.00
N ALA A 85 2.41 2.29 13.53
CA ALA A 85 2.98 3.45 12.85
C ALA A 85 4.50 3.37 12.72
N ALA A 86 5.21 2.93 13.77
CA ALA A 86 6.66 2.75 13.74
C ALA A 86 7.07 1.71 12.69
N ALA A 87 6.38 0.57 12.61
CA ALA A 87 6.61 -0.45 11.58
C ALA A 87 6.36 0.11 10.17
N ALA A 88 5.33 0.93 9.99
CA ALA A 88 5.03 1.60 8.73
C ALA A 88 6.12 2.62 8.34
N SER A 89 6.60 3.41 9.29
CA SER A 89 7.69 4.38 9.09
C SER A 89 8.98 3.69 8.63
N THR A 90 9.29 2.51 9.16
CA THR A 90 10.44 1.71 8.67
C THR A 90 10.29 1.35 7.19
N GLN A 91 9.09 0.95 6.74
CA GLN A 91 8.84 0.64 5.33
C GLN A 91 8.93 1.88 4.44
N LEU A 92 8.43 3.03 4.91
CA LEU A 92 8.58 4.30 4.18
C LEU A 92 10.05 4.73 4.07
N GLN A 93 10.85 4.53 5.13
CA GLN A 93 12.29 4.79 5.09
C GLN A 93 13.01 3.92 4.07
N THR A 94 12.64 2.63 3.96
CA THR A 94 13.16 1.73 2.91
C THR A 94 12.86 2.29 1.52
N LEU A 95 11.61 2.70 1.26
CA LEU A 95 11.24 3.31 -0.03
C LEU A 95 12.10 4.54 -0.36
N ILE A 96 12.20 5.49 0.57
CA ILE A 96 12.96 6.74 0.35
C ILE A 96 14.43 6.44 0.06
N THR A 97 14.99 5.41 0.69
CA THR A 97 16.40 5.04 0.50
C THR A 97 16.63 4.35 -0.85
N GLU A 98 15.64 3.62 -1.38
CA GLU A 98 15.73 3.00 -2.71
C GLU A 98 15.54 4.00 -3.87
N ASP A 99 14.84 5.12 -3.63
CA ASP A 99 14.60 6.18 -4.61
C ASP A 99 15.80 7.16 -4.79
N ASN A 100 16.78 7.12 -3.88
CA ASN A 100 17.99 7.97 -3.90
C ASN A 100 19.24 7.20 -4.34
#